data_AF-A0A0B2S3A9-F1
#
_entry.id   AF-A0A0B2S3A9-F1
#
_cell.length_a   1.000
_cell.length_b   1.000
_cell.length_c   1.000
_cell.angle_alpha   90.00
_cell.angle_beta   90.00
_cell.angle_gamma   90.00
#
_symmetry.space_group_name_H-M   'P 1'
#
loop_
_entity.id
_entity.type
_entity.pdbx_description
1 polymer ?
#
loop_
_entity_poly.entity_id
_entity_poly.type
_entity_poly.pdbx_seq_one_letter_code
_entity_poly.pdbx_strand_id
1 'polypeptide(L)'
;MECFLQDGSPNIYVRPISGITIVADLETMKIVEYHDELITTVPKAENTEYRASHLKPPFGPKLHSWSSRQPDGPGYTLDGHSISWANWKFHIGFDERAGAVISTASIYDPELHKSRSVLYRGYISELFVPYQDPTEEWYYKTFFDAGEFAFGKSMVSLVPLEDCPPHAQFLDAYFAATDGSPQHLENAICVFEQYGGISWRHTETGLDEIFTEVRTDVSLIVRSIVTVGNYDNIVDWEFKTSGSIKPSISLSGILEVKPVDITHTDQIKEDQHGTLVSANSIGVYHDHFYIFHLDFDIDGVENSFVKTSLKTLQVTDNSSKRKSYWTTSNEVVKTESDAKTKLGFSPAEIVIVNPNKKTSTGNEVGYRLVSNAAVHPLLTDDDYPQTRGAFTSYNVWVTPYNKTEKWAGGLYVDQSRGDDTLAVWTKQNRGIENKDIVMWYVVGIHHVPCQEDFPIMPLLSTGFELRPTNFFERNPVLKTLSPGIVKFPGCEKP
;
A
#
# COMPACT_ATOMS: atom_id res chain seq x y z
N MET A 1 20.78 -19.05 5.75
CA MET A 1 21.57 -17.86 6.15
C MET A 1 22.38 -17.42 4.95
N GLU A 2 22.53 -16.12 4.74
CA GLU A 2 23.35 -15.57 3.66
C GLU A 2 24.44 -14.66 4.22
N CYS A 3 25.52 -14.52 3.46
CA CYS A 3 26.68 -13.75 3.84
C CYS A 3 26.98 -12.70 2.76
N PHE A 4 27.43 -11.53 3.19
CA PHE A 4 27.70 -10.40 2.30
C PHE A 4 29.07 -9.79 2.61
N LEU A 5 29.72 -9.24 1.59
CA LEU A 5 31.01 -8.58 1.74
C LEU A 5 30.85 -7.06 1.96
N GLN A 6 31.18 -6.59 3.16
CA GLN A 6 31.12 -5.17 3.53
C GLN A 6 32.35 -4.35 3.08
N ASP A 7 33.46 -4.98 2.72
CA ASP A 7 34.71 -4.25 2.48
C ASP A 7 34.60 -3.23 1.34
N GLY A 8 34.84 -1.96 1.62
CA GLY A 8 34.77 -0.86 0.65
C GLY A 8 33.38 -0.28 0.37
N SER A 9 32.28 -0.82 0.93
CA SER A 9 30.94 -0.23 0.81
C SER A 9 29.96 -0.71 1.89
N PRO A 10 29.12 0.17 2.46
CA PRO A 10 28.05 -0.23 3.38
C PRO A 10 26.90 -0.96 2.68
N ASN A 11 26.84 -0.93 1.34
CA ASN A 11 25.77 -1.53 0.56
C ASN A 11 26.03 -3.03 0.41
N ILE A 12 25.69 -3.79 1.45
CA ILE A 12 26.01 -5.21 1.53
C ILE A 12 25.15 -6.07 0.60
N TYR A 13 23.89 -5.72 0.37
CA TYR A 13 22.94 -6.53 -0.42
C TYR A 13 23.31 -6.62 -1.91
N VAL A 14 24.09 -5.67 -2.42
CA VAL A 14 24.65 -5.74 -3.78
C VAL A 14 25.98 -6.50 -3.85
N ARG A 15 26.46 -7.06 -2.73
CA ARG A 15 27.74 -7.79 -2.63
C ARG A 15 27.59 -9.14 -1.92
N PRO A 16 26.67 -9.99 -2.40
CA PRO A 16 26.45 -11.33 -1.86
C PRO A 16 27.66 -12.25 -2.04
N ILE A 17 27.83 -13.16 -1.10
CA ILE A 17 28.67 -14.36 -1.24
C ILE A 17 27.71 -15.52 -1.51
N SER A 18 27.63 -15.95 -2.78
CA SER A 18 26.76 -17.06 -3.19
C SER A 18 27.54 -18.35 -3.37
N GLY A 19 26.80 -19.44 -3.63
CA GLY A 19 27.30 -20.80 -3.74
C GLY A 19 27.42 -21.54 -2.42
N ILE A 20 27.01 -20.93 -1.30
CA ILE A 20 27.09 -21.53 0.04
C ILE A 20 25.70 -21.61 0.67
N THR A 21 25.17 -22.81 0.81
CA THR A 21 23.93 -23.08 1.53
C THR A 21 24.23 -23.31 3.01
N ILE A 22 23.59 -22.53 3.88
CA ILE A 22 23.72 -22.63 5.33
C ILE A 22 22.34 -22.66 5.97
N VAL A 23 21.98 -23.78 6.60
CA VAL A 23 20.74 -23.89 7.39
C VAL A 23 21.10 -23.87 8.87
N ALA A 24 20.46 -22.97 9.61
CA ALA A 24 20.63 -22.85 11.05
C ALA A 24 19.30 -23.11 11.75
N ASP A 25 19.35 -23.97 12.77
CA ASP A 25 18.26 -24.21 13.70
C ASP A 25 18.32 -23.13 14.80
N LEU A 26 17.26 -22.30 14.88
CA LEU A 26 17.18 -21.17 15.80
C LEU A 26 16.81 -21.56 17.24
N GLU A 27 16.32 -22.78 17.48
CA GLU A 27 16.07 -23.26 18.86
C GLU A 27 17.36 -23.73 19.51
N THR A 28 18.15 -24.50 18.77
CA THR A 28 19.44 -25.02 19.23
C THR A 28 20.60 -24.06 18.99
N MET A 29 20.37 -23.01 18.19
CA MET A 29 21.36 -22.00 17.76
C MET A 29 22.59 -22.64 17.11
N LYS A 30 22.36 -23.55 16.16
CA LYS A 30 23.42 -24.31 15.46
C LYS A 30 23.19 -24.38 13.96
N ILE A 31 24.30 -24.40 13.21
CA ILE A 31 24.28 -24.81 11.81
C ILE A 31 23.99 -26.32 11.77
N VAL A 32 22.91 -26.69 11.09
CA VAL A 32 22.46 -28.08 10.92
C VAL A 32 22.72 -28.62 9.52
N GLU A 33 22.95 -27.73 8.55
CA GLU A 33 23.29 -28.07 7.17
C GLU A 33 24.26 -27.04 6.58
N TYR A 34 25.25 -27.52 5.83
CA TYR A 34 26.26 -26.69 5.16
C TYR A 34 26.70 -27.34 3.86
N HIS A 35 26.53 -26.62 2.74
CA HIS A 35 27.00 -27.03 1.41
C HIS A 35 27.73 -25.85 0.76
N ASP A 36 28.90 -26.11 0.18
CA ASP A 36 29.71 -25.13 -0.57
C ASP A 36 29.86 -25.69 -1.98
N GLU A 37 29.01 -25.20 -2.88
CA GLU A 37 28.71 -25.83 -4.18
C GLU A 37 29.25 -25.04 -5.36
N LEU A 38 29.34 -23.72 -5.24
CA LEU A 38 29.72 -22.83 -6.32
C LEU A 38 30.67 -21.74 -5.82
N ILE A 39 31.66 -21.40 -6.65
CA ILE A 39 32.50 -20.23 -6.42
C ILE A 39 32.11 -19.20 -7.48
N THR A 40 31.66 -18.03 -7.04
CA THR A 40 31.26 -16.94 -7.93
C THR A 40 31.98 -15.66 -7.56
N THR A 41 32.26 -14.82 -8.56
CA THR A 41 32.84 -13.50 -8.33
C THR A 41 31.89 -12.61 -7.55
N VAL A 42 32.32 -12.14 -6.38
CA VAL A 42 31.59 -11.12 -5.61
C VAL A 42 31.62 -9.78 -6.37
N PRO A 43 30.47 -9.10 -6.56
CA PRO A 43 30.42 -7.79 -7.18
C PRO A 43 31.36 -6.76 -6.52
N LYS A 44 31.90 -5.86 -7.33
CA LYS A 44 32.80 -4.81 -6.84
C LYS A 44 32.04 -3.80 -5.97
N ALA A 45 32.75 -3.22 -5.00
CA ALA A 45 32.21 -2.15 -4.15
C ALA A 45 32.09 -0.80 -4.88
N GLU A 46 32.77 -0.63 -6.01
CA GLU A 46 32.81 0.62 -6.76
C GLU A 46 31.40 1.08 -7.17
N ASN A 47 31.08 2.35 -6.93
CA ASN A 47 29.79 2.97 -7.25
C ASN A 47 28.57 2.32 -6.58
N THR A 48 28.74 1.69 -5.41
CA THR A 48 27.63 1.10 -4.63
C THR A 48 27.25 1.91 -3.39
N GLU A 49 28.05 2.91 -3.02
CA GLU A 49 27.80 3.80 -1.87
C GLU A 49 26.65 4.77 -2.17
N TYR A 50 25.76 4.97 -1.19
CA TYR A 50 24.60 5.86 -1.30
C TYR A 50 24.66 7.05 -0.33
N ARG A 51 25.56 7.03 0.66
CA ARG A 51 25.69 8.11 1.64
C ARG A 51 26.43 9.28 1.02
N ALA A 52 25.75 10.42 0.92
CA ALA A 52 26.30 11.65 0.34
C ALA A 52 27.66 12.07 0.94
N SER A 53 27.88 11.81 2.23
CA SER A 53 29.15 12.10 2.93
C SER A 53 30.37 11.31 2.43
N HIS A 54 30.15 10.22 1.69
CA HIS A 54 31.20 9.34 1.16
C HIS A 54 31.32 9.41 -0.38
N LEU A 55 30.39 10.10 -1.03
CA LEU A 55 30.42 10.32 -2.48
C LEU A 55 31.33 11.49 -2.86
N LYS A 56 31.86 11.43 -4.08
CA LYS A 56 32.70 12.49 -4.66
C LYS A 56 31.94 13.22 -5.77
N PRO A 57 32.21 14.51 -6.00
CA PRO A 57 31.64 15.26 -7.13
C PRO A 57 31.90 14.57 -8.49
N PRO A 58 31.04 14.82 -9.50
CA PRO A 58 30.00 15.84 -9.53
C PRO A 58 28.66 15.42 -8.89
N PHE A 59 28.04 16.35 -8.16
CA PHE A 59 26.65 16.21 -7.71
C PHE A 59 25.72 17.05 -8.60
N GLY A 60 24.53 16.54 -8.92
CA GLY A 60 23.52 17.30 -9.65
C GLY A 60 22.29 16.48 -10.04
N PRO A 61 21.23 17.14 -10.56
CA PRO A 61 21.10 18.60 -10.71
C PRO A 61 20.89 19.31 -9.36
N LYS A 62 21.29 20.59 -9.27
CA LYS A 62 21.05 21.39 -8.06
C LYS A 62 19.56 21.71 -7.93
N LEU A 63 18.96 21.34 -6.79
CA LEU A 63 17.60 21.72 -6.44
C LEU A 63 17.58 23.04 -5.66
N HIS A 64 16.56 23.86 -5.89
CA HIS A 64 16.37 25.11 -5.15
C HIS A 64 15.74 24.81 -3.79
N SER A 65 16.28 25.40 -2.73
CA SER A 65 15.67 25.35 -1.41
C SER A 65 14.31 26.05 -1.40
N TRP A 66 13.38 25.55 -0.59
CA TRP A 66 12.06 26.13 -0.40
C TRP A 66 11.73 26.24 1.09
N SER A 67 10.76 27.08 1.44
CA SER A 67 10.24 27.18 2.81
C SER A 67 8.75 27.54 2.78
N SER A 68 7.98 27.02 3.72
CA SER A 68 6.59 27.36 3.95
C SER A 68 6.31 27.55 5.43
N ARG A 69 5.16 28.17 5.73
CA ARG A 69 4.66 28.35 7.09
C ARG A 69 3.14 28.36 7.05
N GLN A 70 2.52 27.67 8.01
CA GLN A 70 1.09 27.79 8.30
C GLN A 70 0.92 28.89 9.37
N PRO A 71 0.31 30.05 9.06
CA PRO A 71 0.20 31.16 10.01
C PRO A 71 -0.55 30.80 11.29
N ASP A 72 -1.60 29.98 11.13
CA ASP A 72 -2.49 29.56 12.22
C ASP A 72 -2.12 28.17 12.79
N GLY A 73 -0.98 27.62 12.39
CA GLY A 73 -0.57 26.25 12.71
C GLY A 73 -1.29 25.19 11.86
N PRO A 74 -1.14 23.90 12.22
CA PRO A 74 -1.75 22.79 11.48
C PRO A 74 -3.27 22.78 11.59
N GLY A 75 -3.96 22.38 10.51
CA GLY A 75 -5.41 22.23 10.47
C GLY A 75 -5.95 20.97 11.16
N TYR A 76 -5.07 20.20 11.81
CA TYR A 76 -5.41 19.01 12.59
C TYR A 76 -5.02 19.16 14.06
N THR A 77 -5.77 18.48 14.93
CA THR A 77 -5.38 18.26 16.32
C THR A 77 -5.15 16.77 16.57
N LEU A 78 -4.17 16.50 17.42
CA LEU A 78 -3.78 15.17 17.87
C LEU A 78 -3.96 15.10 19.39
N ASP A 79 -4.98 14.38 19.85
CA ASP A 79 -5.26 14.13 21.27
C ASP A 79 -4.92 12.67 21.60
N GLY A 80 -3.74 12.46 22.17
CA GLY A 80 -3.11 11.15 22.26
C GLY A 80 -2.92 10.56 20.87
N HIS A 81 -3.75 9.58 20.51
CA HIS A 81 -3.76 8.92 19.20
C HIS A 81 -5.00 9.26 18.35
N SER A 82 -5.86 10.16 18.83
CA SER A 82 -7.07 10.59 18.13
C SER A 82 -6.81 11.83 17.29
N ILE A 83 -7.07 11.72 15.99
CA ILE A 83 -7.00 12.83 15.04
C ILE A 83 -8.38 13.48 14.89
N SER A 84 -8.41 14.81 14.90
CA SER A 84 -9.48 15.61 14.33
C SER A 84 -8.90 16.53 13.27
N TRP A 85 -9.33 16.39 12.03
CA TRP A 85 -8.84 17.19 10.90
C TRP A 85 -9.97 17.51 9.94
N ALA A 86 -10.15 18.79 9.63
CA ALA A 86 -11.25 19.24 8.75
C ALA A 86 -12.60 18.62 9.15
N ASN A 87 -13.15 17.74 8.31
CA ASN A 87 -14.38 17.00 8.56
C ASN A 87 -14.15 15.54 9.01
N TRP A 88 -12.92 15.09 9.23
CA TRP A 88 -12.59 13.74 9.67
C TRP A 88 -12.27 13.65 11.16
N LYS A 89 -12.63 12.50 11.73
CA LYS A 89 -12.09 11.99 12.98
C LYS A 89 -11.71 10.53 12.84
N PHE A 90 -10.55 10.16 13.36
CA PHE A 90 -10.07 8.77 13.36
C PHE A 90 -9.00 8.57 14.44
N HIS A 91 -8.61 7.32 14.67
CA HIS A 91 -7.57 6.91 15.60
C HIS A 91 -6.39 6.32 14.85
N ILE A 92 -5.17 6.69 15.24
CA ILE A 92 -3.91 6.10 14.76
C ILE A 92 -3.45 5.07 15.78
N GLY A 93 -3.55 3.79 15.46
CA GLY A 93 -3.01 2.70 16.24
C GLY A 93 -1.64 2.25 15.73
N PHE A 94 -0.97 1.48 16.57
CA PHE A 94 0.25 0.75 16.24
C PHE A 94 0.13 -0.69 16.75
N ASP A 95 0.61 -1.64 15.97
CA ASP A 95 0.71 -3.05 16.30
C ASP A 95 2.06 -3.57 15.81
N GLU A 96 2.75 -4.39 16.63
CA GLU A 96 4.10 -4.86 16.29
C GLU A 96 4.13 -5.69 15.00
N ARG A 97 3.04 -6.38 14.65
CA ARG A 97 2.94 -7.18 13.44
C ARG A 97 2.41 -6.38 12.25
N ALA A 98 1.38 -5.55 12.44
CA ALA A 98 0.75 -4.81 11.34
C ALA A 98 1.43 -3.46 11.01
N GLY A 99 2.13 -2.85 11.96
CA GLY A 99 2.57 -1.46 11.88
C GLY A 99 1.43 -0.47 12.17
N ALA A 100 1.35 0.61 11.38
CA ALA A 100 0.33 1.64 11.56
C ALA A 100 -1.08 1.13 11.20
N VAL A 101 -2.05 1.40 12.08
CA VAL A 101 -3.44 0.96 11.94
C VAL A 101 -4.37 2.18 12.01
N ILE A 102 -5.20 2.40 11.00
CA ILE A 102 -6.25 3.41 11.05
C ILE A 102 -7.50 2.80 11.68
N SER A 103 -8.17 3.49 12.59
CA SER A 103 -9.40 3.00 13.21
C SER A 103 -10.47 4.07 13.38
N THR A 104 -11.74 3.66 13.39
CA THR A 104 -12.92 4.48 13.66
C THR A 104 -13.04 5.74 12.80
N ALA A 105 -12.58 5.66 11.54
CA ALA A 105 -12.60 6.79 10.63
C ALA A 105 -14.04 7.16 10.27
N SER A 106 -14.42 8.37 10.69
CA SER A 106 -15.74 8.95 10.50
C SER A 106 -15.62 10.34 9.90
N ILE A 107 -16.54 10.66 9.00
CA ILE A 107 -16.61 11.97 8.34
C ILE A 107 -17.88 12.72 8.77
N TYR A 108 -17.73 14.00 9.08
CA TYR A 108 -18.83 14.89 9.39
C TYR A 108 -19.51 15.35 8.10
N ASP A 109 -20.80 15.05 8.01
CA ASP A 109 -21.69 15.50 6.94
C ASP A 109 -22.35 16.82 7.37
N PRO A 110 -21.96 17.97 6.76
CA PRO A 110 -22.50 19.26 7.15
C PRO A 110 -23.96 19.46 6.72
N GLU A 111 -24.48 18.69 5.77
CA GLU A 111 -25.88 18.79 5.35
C GLU A 111 -26.80 18.01 6.29
N LEU A 112 -26.33 16.86 6.80
CA LEU A 112 -27.07 16.05 7.77
C LEU A 112 -26.76 16.41 9.23
N HIS A 113 -25.79 17.30 9.47
CA HIS A 113 -25.28 17.65 10.81
C HIS A 113 -24.90 16.42 11.65
N LYS A 114 -24.23 15.44 11.02
CA LYS A 114 -23.97 14.12 11.62
C LYS A 114 -22.57 13.64 11.28
N SER A 115 -21.87 13.05 12.26
CA SER A 115 -20.68 12.23 12.01
C SER A 115 -21.10 10.83 11.54
N ARG A 116 -20.55 10.39 10.41
CA ARG A 116 -20.94 9.16 9.73
C ARG A 116 -19.72 8.25 9.60
N SER A 117 -19.87 7.02 10.06
CA SER A 117 -18.82 6.00 10.01
C SER A 117 -18.50 5.62 8.57
N VAL A 118 -17.23 5.35 8.30
CA VAL A 118 -16.73 4.87 7.00
C VAL A 118 -15.88 3.62 7.20
N LEU A 119 -14.82 3.69 8.00
CA LEU A 119 -13.85 2.61 8.15
C LEU A 119 -13.61 2.35 9.64
N TYR A 120 -14.05 1.19 10.14
CA TYR A 120 -13.81 0.79 11.52
C TYR A 120 -12.34 0.47 11.76
N ARG A 121 -11.69 -0.23 10.82
CA ARG A 121 -10.27 -0.61 10.92
C ARG A 121 -9.62 -0.84 9.55
N GLY A 122 -8.48 -0.19 9.31
CA GLY A 122 -7.67 -0.32 8.10
C GLY A 122 -6.20 -0.57 8.41
N TYR A 123 -5.60 -1.60 7.84
CA TYR A 123 -4.17 -1.92 7.96
C TYR A 123 -3.69 -2.86 6.85
N ILE A 124 -2.37 -2.97 6.66
CA ILE A 124 -1.77 -4.02 5.84
C ILE A 124 -1.72 -5.28 6.70
N SER A 125 -2.41 -6.34 6.27
CA SER A 125 -2.51 -7.59 7.01
C SER A 125 -1.31 -8.51 6.75
N GLU A 126 -0.78 -8.51 5.54
CA GLU A 126 0.34 -9.38 5.17
C GLU A 126 1.02 -8.87 3.89
N LEU A 127 2.28 -9.25 3.72
CA LEU A 127 3.04 -9.09 2.49
C LEU A 127 3.40 -10.45 1.92
N PHE A 128 3.66 -10.52 0.62
CA PHE A 128 4.22 -11.70 -0.02
C PHE A 128 5.20 -11.27 -1.12
N VAL A 129 6.47 -11.62 -0.95
CA VAL A 129 7.59 -11.23 -1.83
C VAL A 129 8.25 -12.48 -2.45
N PRO A 130 7.61 -13.14 -3.44
CA PRO A 130 8.16 -14.32 -4.07
C PRO A 130 9.24 -13.96 -5.11
N TYR A 131 10.44 -14.50 -4.92
CA TYR A 131 11.50 -14.48 -5.93
C TYR A 131 11.28 -15.58 -6.97
N GLN A 132 11.75 -15.33 -8.19
CA GLN A 132 11.48 -16.18 -9.36
C GLN A 132 12.71 -16.98 -9.83
N ASP A 133 13.70 -17.16 -8.96
CA ASP A 133 14.85 -18.02 -9.21
C ASP A 133 14.65 -19.39 -8.53
N PRO A 134 14.47 -20.48 -9.30
CA PRO A 134 14.16 -21.80 -8.78
C PRO A 134 15.40 -22.59 -8.32
N THR A 135 16.60 -22.00 -8.39
CA THR A 135 17.84 -22.69 -7.99
C THR A 135 17.98 -22.82 -6.47
N GLU A 136 18.86 -23.71 -6.01
CA GLU A 136 19.11 -24.01 -4.58
C GLU A 136 19.35 -22.74 -3.73
N GLU A 137 19.98 -21.73 -4.32
CA GLU A 137 20.31 -20.47 -3.66
C GLU A 137 19.08 -19.59 -3.34
N TRP A 138 17.99 -19.72 -4.12
CA TRP A 138 16.89 -18.74 -4.12
C TRP A 138 15.49 -19.34 -3.97
N TYR A 139 15.28 -20.63 -4.25
CA TYR A 139 13.93 -21.22 -4.35
C TYR A 139 13.06 -21.01 -3.09
N TYR A 140 13.70 -20.86 -1.92
CA TYR A 140 13.04 -20.69 -0.63
C TYR A 140 12.69 -19.22 -0.31
N LYS A 141 13.24 -18.23 -1.04
CA LYS A 141 13.05 -16.80 -0.77
C LYS A 141 11.68 -16.32 -1.25
N THR A 142 10.70 -16.43 -0.37
CA THR A 142 9.31 -16.04 -0.63
C THR A 142 8.70 -15.38 0.61
N PHE A 143 9.26 -14.24 1.00
CA PHE A 143 9.04 -13.65 2.34
C PHE A 143 7.58 -13.24 2.58
N PHE A 144 7.18 -13.37 3.84
CA PHE A 144 5.95 -12.83 4.38
C PHE A 144 6.29 -11.82 5.48
N ASP A 145 6.62 -10.59 5.09
CA ASP A 145 7.24 -9.59 5.96
C ASP A 145 6.51 -9.37 7.28
N ALA A 146 5.17 -9.31 7.27
CA ALA A 146 4.42 -9.10 8.50
C ALA A 146 4.42 -10.37 9.37
N GLY A 147 4.16 -11.53 8.77
CA GLY A 147 4.08 -12.81 9.47
C GLY A 147 5.41 -13.36 9.97
N GLU A 148 6.51 -13.11 9.28
CA GLU A 148 7.85 -13.68 9.55
C GLU A 148 8.75 -12.68 10.29
N PHE A 149 8.67 -11.37 9.98
CA PHE A 149 9.59 -10.35 10.50
C PHE A 149 8.91 -9.26 11.35
N ALA A 150 7.58 -9.28 11.46
CA ALA A 150 6.77 -8.30 12.15
C ALA A 150 6.93 -6.88 11.57
N PHE A 151 5.96 -6.47 10.74
CA PHE A 151 6.02 -5.24 9.94
C PHE A 151 6.14 -3.98 10.81
N GLY A 152 5.44 -3.94 11.95
CA GLY A 152 5.52 -2.82 12.90
C GLY A 152 6.83 -2.77 13.68
N LYS A 153 7.41 -3.93 14.02
CA LYS A 153 8.74 -4.02 14.64
C LYS A 153 9.85 -3.59 13.69
N SER A 154 9.63 -3.76 12.39
CA SER A 154 10.54 -3.36 11.31
C SER A 154 10.33 -1.90 10.85
N MET A 155 9.47 -1.14 11.53
CA MET A 155 9.36 0.31 11.30
C MET A 155 10.65 1.01 11.70
N VAL A 156 11.02 2.04 10.94
CA VAL A 156 12.21 2.87 11.20
C VAL A 156 11.82 4.24 11.73
N SER A 157 12.73 4.88 12.47
CA SER A 157 12.56 6.27 12.88
C SER A 157 12.62 7.19 11.67
N LEU A 158 11.53 7.92 11.44
CA LEU A 158 11.43 8.83 10.31
C LEU A 158 12.40 10.00 10.47
N VAL A 159 13.16 10.30 9.42
CA VAL A 159 14.11 11.43 9.36
C VAL A 159 13.34 12.72 9.09
N PRO A 160 13.28 13.66 10.04
CA PRO A 160 12.57 14.92 9.83
C PRO A 160 13.14 15.70 8.65
N LEU A 161 12.28 16.41 7.93
CA LEU A 161 12.59 17.21 6.72
C LEU A 161 12.85 16.40 5.45
N GLU A 162 13.20 15.12 5.56
CA GLU A 162 13.48 14.24 4.43
C GLU A 162 12.30 13.29 4.19
N ASP A 163 11.96 12.46 5.18
CA ASP A 163 10.82 11.51 5.10
C ASP A 163 9.48 12.21 5.27
N CYS A 164 9.46 13.30 6.05
CA CYS A 164 8.28 14.08 6.37
C CYS A 164 8.56 15.58 6.25
N PRO A 165 7.59 16.39 5.77
CA PRO A 165 7.82 17.81 5.54
C PRO A 165 8.03 18.61 6.84
N PRO A 166 8.54 19.85 6.75
CA PRO A 166 8.95 20.64 7.93
C PRO A 166 7.89 20.88 9.01
N HIS A 167 6.61 20.83 8.65
CA HIS A 167 5.47 21.06 9.55
C HIS A 167 4.81 19.77 10.04
N ALA A 168 5.43 18.61 9.81
CA ALA A 168 4.92 17.34 10.29
C ALA A 168 4.97 17.24 11.82
N GLN A 169 3.96 16.59 12.41
CA GLN A 169 3.99 16.13 13.80
C GLN A 169 4.31 14.64 13.82
N PHE A 170 5.01 14.19 14.85
CA PHE A 170 5.47 12.80 14.98
C PHE A 170 4.82 12.12 16.17
N LEU A 171 4.60 10.81 16.03
CA LEU A 171 4.15 9.90 17.07
C LEU A 171 5.23 8.82 17.24
N ASP A 172 5.61 8.60 18.49
CA ASP A 172 6.47 7.49 18.87
C ASP A 172 5.67 6.20 19.03
N ALA A 173 6.34 5.07 18.87
CA ALA A 173 5.77 3.75 19.11
C ALA A 173 6.58 2.96 20.14
N TYR A 174 5.93 1.95 20.73
CA TYR A 174 6.58 1.02 21.64
C TYR A 174 6.19 -0.42 21.29
N PHE A 175 7.14 -1.33 21.34
CA PHE A 175 6.93 -2.77 21.18
C PHE A 175 7.79 -3.56 22.17
N ALA A 176 7.54 -4.87 22.30
CA ALA A 176 8.30 -5.71 23.21
C ALA A 176 9.59 -6.24 22.54
N ALA A 177 10.72 -6.12 23.23
CA ALA A 177 11.91 -6.90 22.90
C ALA A 177 11.69 -8.40 23.21
N THR A 178 12.64 -9.23 22.77
CA THR A 178 12.60 -10.69 23.00
C THR A 178 12.55 -11.05 24.49
N ASP A 179 13.10 -10.20 25.37
CA ASP A 179 13.06 -10.39 26.83
C ASP A 179 11.81 -9.77 27.50
N GLY A 180 10.90 -9.18 26.71
CA GLY A 180 9.70 -8.49 27.17
C GLY A 180 9.90 -7.03 27.58
N SER A 181 11.13 -6.50 27.50
CA SER A 181 11.37 -5.08 27.80
C SER A 181 10.77 -4.17 26.73
N PRO A 182 10.25 -2.98 27.10
CA PRO A 182 9.72 -2.04 26.12
C PRO A 182 10.85 -1.44 25.29
N GLN A 183 10.74 -1.55 23.97
CA GLN A 183 11.57 -0.85 23.00
C GLN A 183 10.84 0.40 22.54
N HIS A 184 11.54 1.53 22.58
CA HIS A 184 11.04 2.83 22.13
C HIS A 184 11.50 3.07 20.70
N LEU A 185 10.54 3.33 19.81
CA LEU A 185 10.78 3.77 18.44
C LEU A 185 10.37 5.24 18.33
N GLU A 186 11.35 6.14 18.27
CA GLU A 186 11.09 7.56 18.06
C GLU A 186 10.59 7.81 16.63
N ASN A 187 9.74 8.82 16.46
CA ASN A 187 9.28 9.28 15.15
C ASN A 187 8.73 8.14 14.27
N ALA A 188 8.02 7.18 14.86
CA ALA A 188 7.53 6.00 14.17
C ALA A 188 6.50 6.34 13.07
N ILE A 189 5.64 7.34 13.34
CA ILE A 189 4.58 7.79 12.44
C ILE A 189 4.66 9.32 12.36
N CYS A 190 4.46 9.90 11.16
CA CYS A 190 4.29 11.33 11.01
C CYS A 190 2.93 11.69 10.41
N VAL A 191 2.41 12.86 10.79
CA VAL A 191 1.14 13.41 10.33
C VAL A 191 1.38 14.81 9.75
N PHE A 192 0.88 15.09 8.55
CA PHE A 192 1.04 16.40 7.93
C PHE A 192 -0.05 16.71 6.90
N GLU A 193 -0.23 17.99 6.62
CA GLU A 193 -1.11 18.45 5.54
C GLU A 193 -0.33 18.65 4.24
N GLN A 194 -0.91 18.19 3.13
CA GLN A 194 -0.43 18.42 1.77
C GLN A 194 -1.29 19.46 1.06
N TYR A 195 -0.63 20.43 0.42
CA TYR A 195 -1.25 21.54 -0.30
C TYR A 195 -0.99 21.46 -1.81
N GLY A 196 -1.81 22.16 -2.59
CA GLY A 196 -1.55 22.43 -4.02
C GLY A 196 -2.40 21.62 -5.01
N GLY A 197 -3.30 20.75 -4.52
CA GLY A 197 -4.28 20.07 -5.35
C GLY A 197 -5.44 20.98 -5.77
N ILE A 198 -6.08 20.70 -6.91
CA ILE A 198 -7.39 21.26 -7.25
C ILE A 198 -8.45 20.36 -6.62
N SER A 199 -9.37 20.95 -5.86
CA SER A 199 -10.53 20.23 -5.30
C SER A 199 -11.58 20.03 -6.39
N TRP A 200 -12.02 21.13 -7.01
CA TRP A 200 -12.90 21.13 -8.19
C TRP A 200 -12.79 22.46 -8.93
N ARG A 201 -13.16 22.49 -10.21
CA ARG A 201 -13.19 23.71 -11.02
C ARG A 201 -14.17 23.63 -12.17
N HIS A 202 -14.64 24.78 -12.64
CA HIS A 202 -15.38 24.90 -13.88
C HIS A 202 -15.16 26.28 -14.53
N THR A 203 -15.19 26.33 -15.85
CA THR A 203 -15.22 27.57 -16.65
C THR A 203 -16.39 27.45 -17.60
N GLU A 204 -17.41 28.30 -17.43
CA GLU A 204 -18.58 28.35 -18.29
C GLU A 204 -18.32 29.32 -19.44
N THR A 205 -18.45 28.82 -20.67
CA THR A 205 -18.18 29.58 -21.91
C THR A 205 -19.38 29.58 -22.86
N GLY A 206 -20.47 28.91 -22.49
CA GLY A 206 -21.68 28.77 -23.29
C GLY A 206 -22.74 29.85 -23.02
N LEU A 207 -22.51 30.74 -22.06
CA LEU A 207 -23.37 31.87 -21.74
C LEU A 207 -22.78 33.18 -22.28
N ASP A 208 -23.59 34.24 -22.32
CA ASP A 208 -23.16 35.58 -22.75
C ASP A 208 -22.01 36.13 -21.86
N GLU A 209 -22.00 35.74 -20.58
CA GLU A 209 -20.93 36.05 -19.64
C GLU A 209 -20.08 34.81 -19.35
N ILE A 210 -18.77 34.92 -19.56
CA ILE A 210 -17.80 33.90 -19.17
C ILE A 210 -17.47 34.05 -17.69
N PHE A 211 -17.62 32.98 -16.92
CA PHE A 211 -17.16 32.94 -15.53
C PHE A 211 -16.37 31.67 -15.22
N THR A 212 -15.48 31.75 -14.23
CA THR A 212 -14.62 30.64 -13.79
C THR A 212 -14.62 30.57 -12.28
N GLU A 213 -14.79 29.35 -11.76
CA GLU A 213 -14.69 29.05 -10.34
C GLU A 213 -13.67 27.91 -10.13
N VAL A 214 -12.76 28.08 -9.18
CA VAL A 214 -11.72 27.10 -8.84
C VAL A 214 -11.58 27.03 -7.32
N ARG A 215 -11.61 25.81 -6.77
CA ARG A 215 -11.28 25.54 -5.37
C ARG A 215 -10.06 24.65 -5.27
N THR A 216 -9.19 24.93 -4.31
CA THR A 216 -8.01 24.11 -4.02
C THR A 216 -8.28 23.16 -2.87
N ASP A 217 -7.51 22.07 -2.85
CA ASP A 217 -7.62 20.98 -1.91
C ASP A 217 -6.47 21.03 -0.90
N VAL A 218 -6.77 20.53 0.29
CA VAL A 218 -5.79 20.20 1.34
C VAL A 218 -6.13 18.79 1.80
N SER A 219 -5.14 17.91 1.81
CA SER A 219 -5.28 16.54 2.32
C SER A 219 -4.41 16.32 3.54
N LEU A 220 -4.79 15.36 4.38
CA LEU A 220 -4.01 14.93 5.52
C LEU A 220 -3.34 13.60 5.21
N ILE A 221 -2.04 13.49 5.42
CA ILE A 221 -1.28 12.25 5.28
C ILE A 221 -0.85 11.76 6.66
N VAL A 222 -1.07 10.47 6.91
CA VAL A 222 -0.44 9.71 7.99
C VAL A 222 0.57 8.77 7.34
N ARG A 223 1.86 8.91 7.67
CA ARG A 223 2.97 8.18 7.05
C ARG A 223 3.73 7.35 8.08
N SER A 224 4.11 6.14 7.69
CA SER A 224 5.09 5.28 8.36
C SER A 224 6.02 4.67 7.31
N ILE A 225 7.26 4.34 7.71
CA ILE A 225 8.22 3.64 6.84
C ILE A 225 8.63 2.34 7.52
N VAL A 226 8.61 1.25 6.74
CA VAL A 226 9.00 -0.09 7.17
C VAL A 226 10.15 -0.59 6.33
N THR A 227 11.25 -0.99 6.97
CA THR A 227 12.43 -1.52 6.28
C THR A 227 12.65 -2.96 6.72
N VAL A 228 12.41 -3.91 5.81
CA VAL A 228 12.68 -5.34 6.04
C VAL A 228 13.86 -5.73 5.16
N GLY A 229 15.01 -5.98 5.80
CA GLY A 229 16.22 -6.31 5.09
C GLY A 229 16.68 -5.20 4.15
N ASN A 230 16.51 -5.43 2.86
CA ASN A 230 16.96 -4.58 1.75
C ASN A 230 15.87 -3.63 1.22
N TYR A 231 14.59 -3.84 1.51
CA TYR A 231 13.49 -3.04 0.98
C TYR A 231 12.95 -2.01 1.97
N ASP A 232 12.65 -0.82 1.46
CA ASP A 232 11.98 0.27 2.18
C ASP A 232 10.55 0.45 1.64
N ASN A 233 9.57 0.36 2.54
CA ASN A 233 8.14 0.49 2.25
C ASN A 233 7.61 1.78 2.91
N ILE A 234 7.32 2.80 2.10
CA ILE A 234 6.67 4.03 2.56
C ILE A 234 5.15 3.81 2.49
N VAL A 235 4.51 3.75 3.65
CA VAL A 235 3.06 3.49 3.79
C VAL A 235 2.34 4.77 4.17
N ASP A 236 1.46 5.23 3.30
CA ASP A 236 0.68 6.46 3.47
C ASP A 236 -0.82 6.17 3.52
N TRP A 237 -1.51 6.82 4.47
CA TRP A 237 -2.96 6.98 4.48
C TRP A 237 -3.31 8.45 4.26
N GLU A 238 -3.82 8.79 3.06
CA GLU A 238 -4.26 10.14 2.73
C GLU A 238 -5.79 10.29 2.94
N PHE A 239 -6.21 11.29 3.71
CA PHE A 239 -7.61 11.66 3.92
C PHE A 239 -7.94 12.96 3.19
N LYS A 240 -9.08 12.99 2.51
CA LYS A 240 -9.53 14.15 1.73
C LYS A 240 -10.81 14.72 2.27
N THR A 241 -10.96 16.05 2.21
CA THR A 241 -12.21 16.73 2.60
C THR A 241 -13.41 16.32 1.74
N SER A 242 -13.16 15.82 0.52
CA SER A 242 -14.17 15.20 -0.37
C SER A 242 -14.75 13.90 0.16
N GLY A 243 -14.19 13.35 1.24
CA GLY A 243 -14.54 12.05 1.79
C GLY A 243 -13.74 10.87 1.21
N SER A 244 -12.83 11.10 0.27
CA SER A 244 -11.96 10.03 -0.23
C SER A 244 -10.89 9.68 0.81
N ILE A 245 -10.57 8.39 0.91
CA ILE A 245 -9.40 7.86 1.63
C ILE A 245 -8.50 7.22 0.57
N LYS A 246 -7.20 7.53 0.57
CA LYS A 246 -6.25 7.07 -0.45
C LYS A 246 -5.04 6.42 0.22
N PRO A 247 -5.09 5.10 0.43
CA PRO A 247 -3.92 4.35 0.87
C PRO A 247 -2.93 4.19 -0.29
N SER A 248 -1.65 4.37 -0.01
CA SER A 248 -0.56 4.15 -0.97
C SER A 248 0.66 3.52 -0.33
N ILE A 249 1.41 2.78 -1.14
CA ILE A 249 2.69 2.19 -0.80
C ILE A 249 3.69 2.65 -1.83
N SER A 250 4.86 3.09 -1.37
CA SER A 250 5.99 3.38 -2.26
C SER A 250 7.19 2.55 -1.88
N LEU A 251 7.86 1.99 -2.87
CA LEU A 251 9.04 1.15 -2.72
C LEU A 251 10.31 1.93 -3.03
N SER A 252 11.33 1.75 -2.19
CA SER A 252 12.73 2.10 -2.46
C SER A 252 13.61 0.99 -1.86
N GLY A 253 14.84 1.31 -1.49
CA GLY A 253 15.81 0.37 -0.95
C GLY A 253 16.69 -0.23 -2.03
N ILE A 254 17.26 -1.39 -1.73
CA ILE A 254 18.34 -1.99 -2.49
C ILE A 254 17.85 -3.27 -3.15
N LEU A 255 18.20 -3.50 -4.41
CA LEU A 255 17.95 -4.78 -5.06
C LEU A 255 18.67 -5.92 -4.33
N GLU A 256 17.96 -7.03 -4.10
CA GLU A 256 18.61 -8.28 -3.72
C GLU A 256 19.35 -8.83 -4.95
N VAL A 257 20.68 -8.88 -4.88
CA VAL A 257 21.53 -9.26 -6.02
C VAL A 257 21.89 -10.74 -5.94
N LYS A 258 21.87 -11.42 -7.10
CA LYS A 258 22.57 -12.68 -7.33
C LYS A 258 23.90 -12.42 -8.03
N PRO A 259 25.04 -12.85 -7.47
CA PRO A 259 26.32 -12.67 -8.11
C PRO A 259 26.46 -13.67 -9.26
N VAL A 260 27.12 -13.27 -10.34
CA VAL A 260 27.38 -14.11 -11.52
C VAL A 260 28.74 -13.81 -12.12
N ASP A 261 29.36 -14.77 -12.82
CA ASP A 261 30.59 -14.56 -13.61
C ASP A 261 30.28 -13.98 -15.00
N ILE A 262 29.30 -13.08 -15.06
CA ILE A 262 28.81 -12.40 -16.27
C ILE A 262 28.97 -10.91 -16.06
N THR A 263 29.55 -10.23 -17.05
CA THR A 263 29.81 -8.79 -17.01
C THR A 263 29.06 -8.01 -18.09
N HIS A 264 28.57 -8.71 -19.12
CA HIS A 264 27.89 -8.14 -20.27
C HIS A 264 26.74 -9.05 -20.72
N THR A 265 25.68 -8.49 -21.29
CA THR A 265 24.48 -9.24 -21.68
C THR A 265 24.72 -10.23 -22.82
N ASP A 266 25.72 -9.99 -23.68
CA ASP A 266 26.12 -10.90 -24.74
C ASP A 266 26.77 -12.21 -24.23
N GLN A 267 27.13 -12.26 -22.96
CA GLN A 267 27.68 -13.45 -22.29
C GLN A 267 26.58 -14.36 -21.72
N ILE A 268 25.33 -13.91 -21.68
CA ILE A 268 24.20 -14.67 -21.16
C ILE A 268 23.82 -15.78 -22.15
N LYS A 269 23.84 -17.04 -21.68
CA LYS A 269 23.57 -18.23 -22.50
C LYS A 269 22.28 -18.96 -22.14
N GLU A 270 21.77 -18.70 -20.95
CA GLU A 270 20.57 -19.31 -20.38
C GLU A 270 19.82 -18.26 -19.54
N ASP A 271 18.59 -18.57 -19.15
CA ASP A 271 17.82 -17.68 -18.28
C ASP A 271 18.56 -17.47 -16.96
N GLN A 272 18.77 -16.21 -16.59
CA GLN A 272 19.42 -15.83 -15.34
C GLN A 272 18.40 -15.56 -14.22
N HIS A 273 17.10 -15.70 -14.53
CA HIS A 273 15.99 -15.43 -13.60
C HIS A 273 15.99 -13.99 -13.08
N GLY A 274 16.55 -13.08 -13.87
CA GLY A 274 16.70 -11.67 -13.52
C GLY A 274 17.36 -10.86 -14.62
N THR A 275 17.56 -9.57 -14.34
CA THR A 275 18.25 -8.63 -15.23
C THR A 275 19.68 -8.43 -14.78
N LEU A 276 20.65 -8.44 -15.71
CA LEU A 276 22.01 -7.96 -15.43
C LEU A 276 22.00 -6.43 -15.27
N VAL A 277 21.93 -5.94 -14.04
CA VAL A 277 21.83 -4.51 -13.71
C VAL A 277 23.19 -3.82 -13.57
N SER A 278 24.22 -4.60 -13.25
CA SER A 278 25.62 -4.19 -13.19
C SER A 278 26.53 -5.39 -13.48
N ALA A 279 27.82 -5.15 -13.72
CA ALA A 279 28.78 -6.24 -13.89
C ALA A 279 28.71 -7.18 -12.67
N ASN A 280 28.66 -8.49 -12.94
CA ASN A 280 28.53 -9.55 -11.95
C ASN A 280 27.23 -9.54 -11.12
N SER A 281 26.23 -8.71 -11.46
CA SER A 281 25.08 -8.46 -10.60
C SER A 281 23.76 -8.68 -11.33
N ILE A 282 23.09 -9.79 -11.04
CA ILE A 282 21.72 -10.04 -11.49
C ILE A 282 20.75 -9.52 -10.42
N GLY A 283 19.88 -8.58 -10.79
CA GLY A 283 18.67 -8.29 -10.01
C GLY A 283 17.63 -9.35 -10.31
N VAL A 284 17.37 -10.23 -9.35
CA VAL A 284 16.46 -11.37 -9.52
C VAL A 284 15.02 -10.88 -9.66
N TYR A 285 14.26 -11.45 -10.60
CA TYR A 285 12.83 -11.12 -10.75
C TYR A 285 12.08 -11.51 -9.48
N HIS A 286 11.16 -10.66 -9.05
CA HIS A 286 10.35 -10.91 -7.87
C HIS A 286 9.07 -10.07 -7.92
N ASP A 287 8.10 -10.45 -7.09
CA ASP A 287 6.86 -9.70 -6.93
C ASP A 287 6.82 -9.05 -5.57
N HIS A 288 6.02 -7.99 -5.46
CA HIS A 288 5.62 -7.40 -4.19
C HIS A 288 4.09 -7.45 -4.11
N PHE A 289 3.53 -8.24 -3.20
CA PHE A 289 2.10 -8.25 -2.92
C PHE A 289 1.81 -7.76 -1.51
N TYR A 290 0.77 -6.95 -1.35
CA TYR A 290 0.30 -6.43 -0.07
C TYR A 290 -1.19 -6.63 0.00
N ILE A 291 -1.69 -7.20 1.10
CA ILE A 291 -3.13 -7.34 1.32
C ILE A 291 -3.60 -6.43 2.45
N PHE A 292 -4.50 -5.50 2.11
CA PHE A 292 -5.14 -4.61 3.07
C PHE A 292 -6.36 -5.29 3.69
N HIS A 293 -6.48 -5.19 5.01
CA HIS A 293 -7.72 -5.46 5.75
C HIS A 293 -8.50 -4.14 5.87
N LEU A 294 -9.69 -4.08 5.27
CA LEU A 294 -10.54 -2.88 5.22
C LEU A 294 -11.92 -3.20 5.81
N ASP A 295 -12.03 -2.96 7.12
CA ASP A 295 -13.25 -3.16 7.90
C ASP A 295 -14.18 -1.95 7.71
N PHE A 296 -15.09 -2.05 6.74
CA PHE A 296 -15.99 -0.95 6.39
C PHE A 296 -17.25 -0.99 7.24
N ASP A 297 -17.54 0.14 7.87
CA ASP A 297 -18.79 0.38 8.60
C ASP A 297 -19.51 1.56 7.96
N ILE A 298 -19.93 1.40 6.70
CA ILE A 298 -20.55 2.47 5.91
C ILE A 298 -21.85 2.91 6.58
N ASP A 299 -21.83 4.05 7.28
CA ASP A 299 -22.94 4.58 8.08
C ASP A 299 -23.57 3.54 9.05
N GLY A 300 -22.76 2.59 9.52
CA GLY A 300 -23.12 1.46 10.39
C GLY A 300 -22.62 0.10 9.87
N VAL A 301 -22.73 -0.93 10.70
CA VAL A 301 -22.16 -2.28 10.45
C VAL A 301 -22.94 -3.12 9.43
N GLU A 302 -24.23 -2.84 9.19
CA GLU A 302 -25.05 -3.66 8.29
C GLU A 302 -24.78 -3.27 6.83
N ASN A 303 -23.84 -3.92 6.18
CA ASN A 303 -23.36 -3.58 4.84
C ASN A 303 -23.51 -4.75 3.87
N SER A 304 -23.45 -4.44 2.56
CA SER A 304 -23.48 -5.41 1.47
C SER A 304 -22.40 -5.06 0.46
N PHE A 305 -21.86 -6.10 -0.18
CA PHE A 305 -20.96 -5.93 -1.31
C PHE A 305 -21.76 -5.95 -2.62
N VAL A 306 -21.57 -4.93 -3.46
CA VAL A 306 -22.23 -4.79 -4.76
C VAL A 306 -21.20 -4.74 -5.87
N LYS A 307 -21.40 -5.60 -6.88
CA LYS A 307 -20.67 -5.56 -8.15
C LYS A 307 -21.55 -4.90 -9.20
N THR A 308 -21.09 -3.78 -9.74
CA THR A 308 -21.80 -3.06 -10.81
C THR A 308 -21.08 -3.30 -12.13
N SER A 309 -21.51 -4.31 -12.89
CA SER A 309 -20.89 -4.63 -14.19
C SER A 309 -21.31 -3.65 -15.28
N LEU A 310 -20.36 -3.25 -16.12
CA LEU A 310 -20.65 -2.48 -17.35
C LEU A 310 -20.86 -3.46 -18.52
N LYS A 311 -22.04 -3.42 -19.14
CA LYS A 311 -22.43 -4.34 -20.21
C LYS A 311 -22.75 -3.58 -21.48
N THR A 312 -22.16 -4.00 -22.60
CA THR A 312 -22.49 -3.47 -23.93
C THR A 312 -23.78 -4.12 -24.44
N LEU A 313 -24.74 -3.30 -24.84
CA LEU A 313 -25.97 -3.73 -25.51
C LEU A 313 -25.96 -3.27 -26.97
N GLN A 314 -26.34 -4.18 -27.86
CA GLN A 314 -26.55 -3.87 -29.27
C GLN A 314 -28.01 -3.50 -29.51
N VAL A 315 -28.22 -2.52 -30.38
CA VAL A 315 -29.56 -2.12 -30.84
C VAL A 315 -29.89 -2.93 -32.09
N THR A 316 -30.79 -3.89 -31.97
CA THR A 316 -31.14 -4.85 -33.05
C THR A 316 -32.50 -4.57 -33.69
N ASP A 317 -33.31 -3.69 -33.11
CA ASP A 317 -34.71 -3.43 -33.48
C ASP A 317 -34.90 -2.13 -34.30
N ASN A 318 -33.81 -1.50 -34.74
CA ASN A 318 -33.80 -0.18 -35.40
C ASN A 318 -34.48 0.96 -34.61
N SER A 319 -34.65 0.80 -33.28
CA SER A 319 -35.20 1.86 -32.41
C SER A 319 -34.30 3.09 -32.27
N SER A 320 -33.02 2.95 -32.63
CA SER A 320 -32.02 4.02 -32.55
C SER A 320 -31.16 4.10 -33.80
N LYS A 321 -30.68 5.31 -34.09
CA LYS A 321 -29.59 5.52 -35.08
C LYS A 321 -28.26 4.93 -34.58
N ARG A 322 -28.10 4.76 -33.26
CA ARG A 322 -26.94 4.13 -32.64
C ARG A 322 -27.04 2.61 -32.79
N LYS A 323 -25.91 1.96 -33.04
CA LYS A 323 -25.81 0.48 -33.09
C LYS A 323 -25.62 -0.17 -31.73
N SER A 324 -25.12 0.57 -30.75
CA SER A 324 -24.85 0.07 -29.40
C SER A 324 -24.73 1.18 -28.36
N TYR A 325 -24.84 0.80 -27.10
CA TYR A 325 -24.56 1.59 -25.91
C TYR A 325 -24.11 0.64 -24.78
N TRP A 326 -23.62 1.17 -23.66
CA TRP A 326 -23.38 0.37 -22.46
C TRP A 326 -24.40 0.74 -21.38
N THR A 327 -24.67 -0.20 -20.49
CA THR A 327 -25.52 -0.02 -19.32
C THR A 327 -24.89 -0.71 -18.11
N THR A 328 -25.43 -0.46 -16.92
CA THR A 328 -25.01 -1.11 -15.69
C THR A 328 -25.91 -2.30 -15.34
N SER A 329 -25.35 -3.25 -14.61
CA SER A 329 -26.05 -4.37 -14.01
C SER A 329 -25.51 -4.55 -12.60
N ASN A 330 -26.32 -4.21 -11.61
CA ASN A 330 -25.93 -4.30 -10.21
C ASN A 330 -26.25 -5.69 -9.68
N GLU A 331 -25.29 -6.29 -9.00
CA GLU A 331 -25.44 -7.58 -8.33
C GLU A 331 -25.06 -7.41 -6.86
N VAL A 332 -26.01 -7.70 -5.95
CA VAL A 332 -25.73 -7.82 -4.52
C VAL A 332 -25.13 -9.20 -4.29
N VAL A 333 -23.89 -9.21 -3.84
CA VAL A 333 -23.11 -10.44 -3.62
C VAL A 333 -23.50 -11.05 -2.29
N LYS A 334 -23.83 -12.35 -2.30
CA LYS A 334 -24.45 -13.01 -1.15
C LYS A 334 -23.49 -13.83 -0.31
N THR A 335 -22.44 -14.39 -0.91
CA THR A 335 -21.51 -15.31 -0.24
C THR A 335 -20.06 -14.92 -0.49
N GLU A 336 -19.16 -15.40 0.38
CA GLU A 336 -17.71 -15.17 0.24
C GLU A 336 -17.17 -15.65 -1.11
N SER A 337 -17.65 -16.79 -1.64
CA SER A 337 -17.18 -17.31 -2.93
C SER A 337 -17.54 -16.39 -4.08
N ASP A 338 -18.75 -15.83 -4.06
CA ASP A 338 -19.20 -14.88 -5.07
C ASP A 338 -18.46 -13.53 -4.97
N ALA A 339 -17.89 -13.21 -3.80
CA ALA A 339 -17.15 -11.97 -3.58
C ALA A 339 -15.72 -11.99 -4.12
N LYS A 340 -15.12 -13.18 -4.28
CA LYS A 340 -13.77 -13.34 -4.83
C LYS A 340 -13.71 -12.76 -6.24
N THR A 341 -12.89 -11.73 -6.44
CA THR A 341 -12.89 -10.95 -7.69
C THR A 341 -11.48 -10.76 -8.22
N LYS A 342 -11.26 -11.19 -9.47
CA LYS A 342 -10.09 -10.82 -10.27
C LYS A 342 -10.42 -9.56 -11.06
N LEU A 343 -9.71 -8.47 -10.80
CA LEU A 343 -9.90 -7.21 -11.51
C LEU A 343 -9.31 -7.30 -12.92
N GLY A 344 -9.72 -6.41 -13.84
CA GLY A 344 -9.17 -6.35 -15.21
C GLY A 344 -9.83 -7.29 -16.24
N PHE A 345 -10.50 -8.37 -15.83
CA PHE A 345 -11.15 -9.30 -16.76
C PHE A 345 -12.47 -8.77 -17.35
N SER A 346 -13.20 -7.96 -16.59
CA SER A 346 -14.43 -7.31 -17.04
C SER A 346 -14.59 -5.96 -16.34
N PRO A 347 -15.10 -4.92 -17.02
CA PRO A 347 -15.31 -3.62 -16.41
C PRO A 347 -16.44 -3.70 -15.37
N ALA A 348 -16.12 -3.40 -14.12
CA ALA A 348 -17.09 -3.32 -13.03
C ALA A 348 -16.66 -2.30 -11.97
N GLU A 349 -17.63 -1.67 -11.32
CA GLU A 349 -17.40 -0.97 -10.06
C GLU A 349 -17.60 -1.93 -8.88
N ILE A 350 -16.71 -1.83 -7.89
CA ILE A 350 -16.67 -2.64 -6.67
C ILE A 350 -17.07 -1.73 -5.51
N VAL A 351 -18.23 -1.95 -4.91
CA VAL A 351 -18.84 -1.02 -3.96
C VAL A 351 -19.26 -1.72 -2.68
N ILE A 352 -18.89 -1.19 -1.52
CA ILE A 352 -19.52 -1.55 -0.24
C ILE A 352 -20.61 -0.52 0.03
N VAL A 353 -21.84 -0.99 0.26
CA VAL A 353 -23.01 -0.15 0.49
C VAL A 353 -23.68 -0.50 1.81
N ASN A 354 -24.41 0.45 2.38
CA ASN A 354 -25.38 0.17 3.42
C ASN A 354 -26.78 0.13 2.82
N PRO A 355 -27.40 -1.07 2.67
CA PRO A 355 -28.70 -1.19 2.01
C PRO A 355 -29.85 -0.56 2.82
N ASN A 356 -29.62 -0.30 4.12
CA ASN A 356 -30.62 0.26 5.04
C ASN A 356 -30.59 1.80 5.08
N LYS A 357 -29.64 2.44 4.39
CA LYS A 357 -29.46 3.89 4.34
C LYS A 357 -29.46 4.35 2.90
N LYS A 358 -30.39 5.26 2.57
CA LYS A 358 -30.56 5.78 1.22
C LYS A 358 -30.54 7.29 1.22
N THR A 359 -30.04 7.86 0.14
CA THR A 359 -30.19 9.29 -0.15
C THR A 359 -31.66 9.64 -0.37
N SER A 360 -31.96 10.94 -0.41
CA SER A 360 -33.30 11.44 -0.76
C SER A 360 -33.83 10.95 -2.11
N THR A 361 -32.93 10.65 -3.06
CA THR A 361 -33.23 10.11 -4.39
C THR A 361 -33.36 8.58 -4.43
N GLY A 362 -33.13 7.89 -3.30
CA GLY A 362 -33.30 6.45 -3.17
C GLY A 362 -32.06 5.59 -3.48
N ASN A 363 -30.90 6.21 -3.71
CA ASN A 363 -29.64 5.47 -3.90
C ASN A 363 -29.10 5.00 -2.54
N GLU A 364 -28.57 3.78 -2.48
CA GLU A 364 -27.87 3.27 -1.29
C GLU A 364 -26.57 4.04 -1.08
N VAL A 365 -26.29 4.38 0.18
CA VAL A 365 -25.03 5.05 0.53
C VAL A 365 -23.88 4.05 0.46
N GLY A 366 -22.75 4.45 -0.13
CA GLY A 366 -21.65 3.51 -0.35
C GLY A 366 -20.29 4.15 -0.54
N TYR A 367 -19.26 3.30 -0.52
CA TYR A 367 -17.91 3.61 -0.92
C TYR A 367 -17.44 2.61 -1.97
N ARG A 368 -16.83 3.11 -3.05
CA ARG A 368 -16.28 2.27 -4.10
C ARG A 368 -14.76 2.22 -4.05
N LEU A 369 -14.22 1.07 -4.40
CA LEU A 369 -12.81 0.89 -4.66
C LEU A 369 -12.48 1.38 -6.07
N VAL A 370 -11.57 2.34 -6.17
CA VAL A 370 -10.93 2.77 -7.41
C VAL A 370 -9.51 2.23 -7.39
N SER A 371 -9.29 1.14 -8.12
CA SER A 371 -8.02 0.42 -8.18
C SER A 371 -7.06 1.04 -9.22
N ASN A 372 -5.76 0.91 -8.96
CA ASN A 372 -4.74 0.97 -10.01
C ASN A 372 -4.83 -0.27 -10.93
N ALA A 373 -3.87 -0.42 -11.84
CA ALA A 373 -3.73 -1.63 -12.64
C ALA A 373 -3.66 -2.87 -11.74
N ALA A 374 -4.48 -3.87 -12.04
CA ALA A 374 -4.53 -5.11 -11.28
C ALA A 374 -3.28 -5.96 -11.54
N VAL A 375 -2.77 -6.58 -10.48
CA VAL A 375 -1.65 -7.54 -10.53
C VAL A 375 -2.18 -8.90 -10.08
N HIS A 376 -1.67 -9.97 -10.69
CA HIS A 376 -2.13 -11.35 -10.44
C HIS A 376 -0.91 -12.24 -10.17
N PRO A 377 -1.04 -13.30 -9.35
CA PRO A 377 0.07 -14.21 -9.13
C PRO A 377 0.51 -14.89 -10.44
N LEU A 378 1.82 -15.04 -10.60
CA LEU A 378 2.44 -15.77 -11.72
C LEU A 378 2.92 -17.17 -11.34
N LEU A 379 2.99 -17.47 -10.04
CA LEU A 379 3.19 -18.83 -9.53
C LEU A 379 1.97 -19.71 -9.81
N THR A 380 2.17 -21.01 -9.94
CA THR A 380 1.06 -21.95 -10.07
C THR A 380 0.34 -22.13 -8.74
N ASP A 381 -0.98 -22.35 -8.79
CA ASP A 381 -1.81 -22.46 -7.57
C ASP A 381 -1.39 -23.64 -6.65
N ASP A 382 -0.67 -24.64 -7.18
CA ASP A 382 -0.18 -25.81 -6.44
C ASP A 382 1.25 -25.68 -5.91
N ASP A 383 1.94 -24.57 -6.20
CA ASP A 383 3.27 -24.30 -5.65
C ASP A 383 3.19 -24.03 -4.14
N TYR A 384 4.22 -24.43 -3.38
CA TYR A 384 4.24 -24.30 -1.92
C TYR A 384 4.13 -22.85 -1.47
N PRO A 385 4.91 -21.89 -2.02
CA PRO A 385 4.78 -20.48 -1.66
C PRO A 385 3.42 -19.91 -2.02
N GLN A 386 2.85 -20.28 -3.18
CA GLN A 386 1.53 -19.81 -3.59
C GLN A 386 0.40 -20.38 -2.72
N THR A 387 0.56 -21.61 -2.20
CA THR A 387 -0.36 -22.19 -1.23
C THR A 387 -0.33 -21.44 0.10
N ARG A 388 0.86 -21.05 0.58
CA ARG A 388 1.04 -20.20 1.78
C ARG A 388 0.50 -18.77 1.55
N GLY A 389 0.76 -18.23 0.35
CA GLY A 389 0.36 -16.91 -0.11
C GLY A 389 -0.98 -16.86 -0.84
N ALA A 390 -1.87 -17.85 -0.64
CA ALA A 390 -3.10 -18.01 -1.42
C ALA A 390 -4.10 -16.83 -1.27
N PHE A 391 -3.86 -15.91 -0.35
CA PHE A 391 -4.59 -14.64 -0.28
C PHE A 391 -4.36 -13.74 -1.51
N THR A 392 -3.31 -13.96 -2.30
CA THR A 392 -3.05 -13.21 -3.54
C THR A 392 -3.84 -13.71 -4.76
N SER A 393 -4.51 -14.87 -4.67
CA SER A 393 -5.22 -15.50 -5.79
C SER A 393 -6.38 -14.67 -6.36
N TYR A 394 -6.86 -13.67 -5.62
CA TYR A 394 -7.85 -12.69 -6.06
C TYR A 394 -7.45 -11.29 -5.60
N ASN A 395 -7.82 -10.27 -6.37
CA ASN A 395 -7.55 -8.88 -6.00
C ASN A 395 -8.46 -8.40 -4.89
N VAL A 396 -9.74 -8.80 -4.90
CA VAL A 396 -10.72 -8.41 -3.89
C VAL A 396 -11.36 -9.66 -3.29
N TRP A 397 -11.46 -9.66 -1.97
CA TRP A 397 -12.23 -10.61 -1.17
C TRP A 397 -13.19 -9.83 -0.27
N VAL A 398 -14.32 -10.45 0.08
CA VAL A 398 -15.20 -9.95 1.15
C VAL A 398 -15.59 -11.10 2.05
N THR A 399 -15.38 -10.92 3.34
CA THR A 399 -15.71 -11.90 4.39
C THR A 399 -16.68 -11.28 5.38
N PRO A 400 -17.53 -12.06 6.08
CA PRO A 400 -18.18 -11.53 7.27
C PRO A 400 -17.11 -11.20 8.31
N TYR A 401 -17.36 -10.18 9.13
CA TYR A 401 -16.45 -9.83 10.22
C TYR A 401 -16.26 -11.01 11.17
N ASN A 402 -15.01 -11.29 11.51
CA ASN A 402 -14.63 -12.20 12.57
C ASN A 402 -13.40 -11.65 13.29
N LYS A 403 -13.52 -11.46 14.60
CA LYS A 403 -12.46 -10.91 15.45
C LYS A 403 -11.12 -11.66 15.35
N THR A 404 -11.12 -12.97 15.06
CA THR A 404 -9.90 -13.78 14.98
C THR A 404 -9.27 -13.80 13.58
N GLU A 405 -10.02 -13.44 12.54
CA GLU A 405 -9.56 -13.45 11.14
C GLU A 405 -8.86 -12.13 10.81
N LYS A 406 -7.59 -12.02 11.24
CA LYS A 406 -6.80 -10.78 11.13
C LYS A 406 -5.68 -10.84 10.11
N TRP A 407 -5.07 -12.02 9.96
CA TRP A 407 -3.82 -12.21 9.24
C TRP A 407 -4.02 -13.10 8.02
N ALA A 408 -3.99 -12.52 6.82
CA ALA A 408 -4.36 -13.21 5.58
C ALA A 408 -3.51 -14.45 5.26
N GLY A 409 -2.24 -14.49 5.70
CA GLY A 409 -1.35 -15.66 5.61
C GLY A 409 -1.48 -16.66 6.77
N GLY A 410 -2.33 -16.38 7.75
CA GLY A 410 -2.51 -17.17 8.98
C GLY A 410 -1.81 -16.58 10.21
N LEU A 411 -2.15 -17.10 11.39
CA LEU A 411 -1.56 -16.61 12.64
C LEU A 411 -0.06 -16.93 12.73
N TYR A 412 0.37 -18.11 12.31
CA TYR A 412 1.76 -18.56 12.31
C TYR A 412 2.22 -18.79 10.86
N VAL A 413 3.11 -17.91 10.35
CA VAL A 413 3.44 -17.84 8.92
C VAL A 413 4.79 -18.49 8.59
N ASP A 414 5.78 -18.35 9.47
CA ASP A 414 7.06 -19.06 9.33
C ASP A 414 6.80 -20.58 9.28
N GLN A 415 7.37 -21.25 8.29
CA GLN A 415 7.16 -22.67 7.97
C GLN A 415 5.69 -23.10 7.82
N SER A 416 4.78 -22.17 7.52
CA SER A 416 3.36 -22.47 7.36
C SER A 416 3.07 -23.41 6.20
N ARG A 417 1.91 -24.09 6.26
CA ARG A 417 1.44 -25.02 5.22
C ARG A 417 0.26 -24.49 4.41
N GLY A 418 -0.08 -23.22 4.59
CA GLY A 418 -1.23 -22.58 3.94
C GLY A 418 -2.59 -23.06 4.45
N ASP A 419 -2.66 -23.65 5.65
CA ASP A 419 -3.85 -24.24 6.26
C ASP A 419 -4.69 -23.26 7.10
N ASP A 420 -4.22 -22.02 7.31
CA ASP A 420 -4.91 -20.95 8.04
C ASP A 420 -5.00 -19.63 7.24
N THR A 421 -5.01 -19.70 5.90
CA THR A 421 -5.04 -18.50 5.05
C THR A 421 -6.48 -17.97 4.84
N LEU A 422 -6.60 -16.73 4.35
CA LEU A 422 -7.87 -16.16 3.88
C LEU A 422 -8.57 -17.07 2.85
N ALA A 423 -7.78 -17.73 2.00
CA ALA A 423 -8.30 -18.70 1.03
C ALA A 423 -8.93 -19.93 1.72
N VAL A 424 -8.40 -20.36 2.87
CA VAL A 424 -8.98 -21.44 3.69
C VAL A 424 -10.23 -20.96 4.42
N TRP A 425 -10.20 -19.79 5.07
CA TRP A 425 -11.36 -19.29 5.82
C TRP A 425 -12.60 -19.17 4.93
N THR A 426 -12.42 -18.65 3.72
CA THR A 426 -13.51 -18.46 2.74
C THR A 426 -14.06 -19.76 2.13
N LYS A 427 -13.47 -20.93 2.42
CA LYS A 427 -14.09 -22.23 2.06
C LYS A 427 -15.39 -22.48 2.83
N GLN A 428 -15.59 -21.82 3.98
CA GLN A 428 -16.84 -21.85 4.73
C GLN A 428 -18.02 -21.24 3.95
N ASN A 429 -17.72 -20.38 2.97
CA ASN A 429 -18.67 -19.74 2.07
C ASN A 429 -19.84 -19.06 2.80
N ARG A 430 -19.50 -18.28 3.82
CA ARG A 430 -20.46 -17.63 4.72
C ARG A 430 -21.26 -16.56 3.96
N GLY A 431 -22.48 -16.29 4.44
CA GLY A 431 -23.31 -15.23 3.88
C GLY A 431 -22.83 -13.85 4.31
N ILE A 432 -22.74 -12.90 3.38
CA ILE A 432 -22.18 -11.54 3.54
C ILE A 432 -23.17 -10.40 3.23
N GLU A 433 -24.39 -10.71 2.80
CA GLU A 433 -25.41 -9.69 2.49
C GLU A 433 -26.01 -9.10 3.77
N ASN A 434 -26.01 -7.76 3.86
CA ASN A 434 -26.59 -6.96 4.96
C ASN A 434 -26.06 -7.34 6.34
N LYS A 435 -24.73 -7.37 6.49
CA LYS A 435 -24.01 -7.78 7.69
C LYS A 435 -22.76 -6.94 7.89
N ASP A 436 -22.15 -7.11 9.06
CA ASP A 436 -20.79 -6.69 9.33
C ASP A 436 -19.81 -7.49 8.45
N ILE A 437 -19.09 -6.79 7.56
CA ILE A 437 -18.27 -7.37 6.50
C ILE A 437 -16.93 -6.63 6.36
N VAL A 438 -15.90 -7.38 6.02
CA VAL A 438 -14.54 -6.88 5.79
C VAL A 438 -14.19 -7.06 4.33
N MET A 439 -13.72 -5.99 3.68
CA MET A 439 -13.09 -6.08 2.37
C MET A 439 -11.60 -6.35 2.55
N TRP A 440 -11.06 -7.26 1.75
CA TRP A 440 -9.62 -7.48 1.64
C TRP A 440 -9.19 -7.12 0.23
N TYR A 441 -8.16 -6.28 0.12
CA TYR A 441 -7.70 -5.79 -1.18
C TYR A 441 -6.20 -6.03 -1.36
N VAL A 442 -5.87 -6.79 -2.41
CA VAL A 442 -4.50 -7.09 -2.81
C VAL A 442 -4.03 -6.06 -3.83
N VAL A 443 -2.99 -5.33 -3.47
CA VAL A 443 -2.18 -4.54 -4.41
C VAL A 443 -0.87 -5.29 -4.66
N GLY A 444 -0.26 -5.06 -5.82
CA GLY A 444 1.07 -5.59 -6.05
C GLY A 444 1.79 -4.98 -7.23
N ILE A 445 3.02 -5.44 -7.44
CA ILE A 445 3.94 -5.03 -8.51
C ILE A 445 4.72 -6.28 -8.93
N HIS A 446 4.81 -6.53 -10.24
CA HIS A 446 5.84 -7.41 -10.80
C HIS A 446 7.09 -6.60 -11.04
N HIS A 447 8.19 -6.94 -10.37
CA HIS A 447 9.43 -6.18 -10.48
C HIS A 447 10.38 -6.90 -11.46
N VAL A 448 10.57 -6.27 -12.62
CA VAL A 448 11.66 -6.58 -13.56
C VAL A 448 12.75 -5.55 -13.30
N PRO A 449 13.82 -5.88 -12.54
CA PRO A 449 14.82 -4.90 -12.16
C PRO A 449 15.48 -4.26 -13.38
N CYS A 450 15.79 -2.98 -13.27
CA CYS A 450 16.50 -2.21 -14.28
C CYS A 450 17.77 -1.56 -13.69
N GLN A 451 18.60 -0.96 -14.56
CA GLN A 451 19.87 -0.38 -14.11
C GLN A 451 19.66 0.85 -13.23
N GLU A 452 18.59 1.61 -13.45
CA GLU A 452 18.20 2.74 -12.63
C GLU A 452 17.86 2.36 -11.19
N ASP A 453 17.52 1.10 -10.94
CA ASP A 453 17.25 0.59 -9.58
C ASP A 453 18.55 0.30 -8.81
N PHE A 454 19.71 0.35 -9.47
CA PHE A 454 21.02 0.06 -8.90
C PHE A 454 21.86 1.35 -8.73
N PRO A 455 22.60 1.52 -7.60
CA PRO A 455 22.75 0.61 -6.47
C PRO A 455 21.68 0.78 -5.38
N ILE A 456 20.76 1.73 -5.56
CA ILE A 456 19.62 2.01 -4.69
C ILE A 456 18.46 2.52 -5.55
N MET A 457 17.25 2.03 -5.30
CA MET A 457 16.10 2.18 -6.19
C MET A 457 15.40 3.53 -6.02
N PRO A 458 15.17 4.30 -7.10
CA PRO A 458 14.27 5.44 -7.08
C PRO A 458 12.84 5.02 -6.71
N LEU A 459 12.10 5.94 -6.09
CA LEU A 459 10.80 5.63 -5.52
C LEU A 459 9.79 5.13 -6.58
N LEU A 460 9.20 3.96 -6.36
CA LEU A 460 8.08 3.42 -7.17
C LEU A 460 6.80 3.37 -6.34
N SER A 461 5.79 4.18 -6.69
CA SER A 461 4.56 4.31 -5.92
C SER A 461 3.35 3.60 -6.55
N THR A 462 2.55 2.95 -5.70
CA THR A 462 1.23 2.40 -6.04
C THR A 462 0.21 2.67 -4.93
N GLY A 463 -1.07 2.41 -5.17
CA GLY A 463 -2.13 2.66 -4.19
C GLY A 463 -3.53 2.47 -4.78
N PHE A 464 -4.52 2.97 -4.06
CA PHE A 464 -5.93 2.96 -4.48
C PHE A 464 -6.71 4.10 -3.82
N GLU A 465 -7.90 4.39 -4.34
CA GLU A 465 -8.83 5.34 -3.72
C GLU A 465 -10.10 4.63 -3.25
N LEU A 466 -10.47 4.87 -2.00
CA LEU A 466 -11.77 4.56 -1.44
C LEU A 466 -12.64 5.81 -1.57
N ARG A 467 -13.55 5.80 -2.54
CA ARG A 467 -14.30 6.98 -2.95
C ARG A 467 -15.77 6.92 -2.51
N PRO A 468 -16.30 7.96 -1.86
CA PRO A 468 -17.73 8.04 -1.57
C PRO A 468 -18.54 7.94 -2.86
N THR A 469 -19.54 7.06 -2.87
CA THR A 469 -20.40 6.77 -4.02
C THR A 469 -21.84 6.78 -3.55
N ASN A 470 -22.57 7.85 -3.86
CA ASN A 470 -23.89 8.14 -3.31
C ASN A 470 -23.93 8.22 -1.76
N PHE A 471 -22.76 8.33 -1.10
CA PHE A 471 -22.70 8.45 0.36
C PHE A 471 -23.33 9.75 0.86
N PHE A 472 -23.02 10.87 0.18
CA PHE A 472 -23.56 12.20 0.43
C PHE A 472 -24.70 12.52 -0.54
N GLU A 473 -25.60 13.43 -0.16
CA GLU A 473 -26.72 13.88 -1.01
C GLU A 473 -26.25 14.60 -2.30
N ARG A 474 -25.06 15.22 -2.25
CA ARG A 474 -24.41 15.90 -3.37
C ARG A 474 -22.91 16.03 -3.09
N ASN A 475 -22.19 16.78 -3.93
CA ASN A 475 -20.78 17.07 -3.73
C ASN A 475 -20.51 17.60 -2.29
N PRO A 476 -19.80 16.85 -1.42
CA PRO A 476 -19.61 17.21 -0.01
C PRO A 476 -18.71 18.44 0.18
N VAL A 477 -17.93 18.83 -0.84
CA VAL A 477 -17.03 20.00 -0.81
C VAL A 477 -17.56 21.17 -1.63
N LEU A 478 -18.85 21.16 -1.99
CA LEU A 478 -19.48 22.26 -2.74
C LEU A 478 -19.37 23.60 -1.99
N LYS A 479 -19.44 23.56 -0.65
CA LYS A 479 -19.37 24.74 0.23
C LYS A 479 -18.01 24.90 0.92
N THR A 480 -17.02 24.09 0.56
CA THR A 480 -15.67 24.17 1.12
C THR A 480 -14.90 25.29 0.44
N LEU A 481 -14.34 26.21 1.22
CA LEU A 481 -13.53 27.31 0.71
C LEU A 481 -12.08 26.85 0.53
N SER A 482 -11.38 27.44 -0.46
CA SER A 482 -9.93 27.29 -0.56
C SER A 482 -9.25 27.89 0.68
N PRO A 483 -8.10 27.33 1.12
CA PRO A 483 -7.27 28.00 2.12
C PRO A 483 -6.94 29.43 1.67
N GLY A 484 -6.93 30.36 2.63
CA GLY A 484 -6.62 31.77 2.36
C GLY A 484 -5.21 31.95 1.82
N ILE A 485 -5.05 32.79 0.79
CA ILE A 485 -3.72 33.13 0.27
C ILE A 485 -3.09 34.17 1.19
N VAL A 486 -2.00 33.79 1.84
CA VAL A 486 -1.26 34.66 2.75
C VAL A 486 0.03 35.11 2.07
N LYS A 487 0.27 36.42 2.01
CA LYS A 487 1.54 36.96 1.49
C LYS A 487 2.66 36.66 2.48
N PHE A 488 3.78 36.17 1.96
CA PHE A 488 5.00 35.97 2.74
C PHE A 488 5.41 37.28 3.46
N PRO A 489 5.80 37.27 4.76
CA PRO A 489 6.12 36.11 5.61
C PRO A 489 4.96 35.54 6.43
N GLY A 490 3.72 35.98 6.16
CA GLY A 490 2.53 35.52 6.88
C GLY A 490 2.31 36.15 8.26
N CYS A 491 2.74 37.41 8.42
CA CYS A 491 2.39 38.25 9.56
C CYS A 491 1.71 39.53 9.05
N GLU A 492 0.76 40.08 9.82
CA GLU A 492 0.47 41.51 9.72
C GLU A 492 1.74 42.28 10.09
N LYS A 493 2.02 43.40 9.41
CA LYS A 493 3.21 44.21 9.68
C LYS A 493 3.30 44.54 11.19
N PRO A 494 4.50 44.50 11.79
CA PRO A 494 4.69 44.77 13.21
C PRO A 494 4.21 46.15 13.64
#